data_AF-A0A4D7ANV4-F1
#
_entry.id   AF-A0A4D7ANV4-F1
#
_cell.length_a   1.000
_cell.length_b   1.000
_cell.length_c   1.000
_cell.angle_alpha   90.00
_cell.angle_beta   90.00
_cell.angle_gamma   90.00
#
_symmetry.space_group_name_H-M   'P 1'
#
loop_
_entity.id
_entity.type
_entity.pdbx_description
1 polymer ?
#
loop_
_entity_poly.entity_id
_entity_poly.type
_entity_poly.pdbx_seq_one_letter_code
_entity_poly.pdbx_strand_id
1 'polypeptide(L)'
;MSVLKDKRTTSKAEYVNVANQIYVKTVDFLSRVSPRYSRLIAADTAHLAGQVMDHAEEANKIYPSDQLRKDLRKSHHLEAMAHLSALDVRLSHCYQILYCNPQGAFTDGKGHKVPAKEAMERLDNMSQDLGDLINQEADLLKGVMESDKKRK
;
A
#
# COMPACT_ATOMS: atom_id res chain seq x y z
N MET A 1 25.56 -11.21 3.29
CA MET A 1 24.65 -10.05 3.23
C MET A 1 24.49 -9.66 1.76
N SER A 2 23.26 -9.67 1.24
CA SER A 2 22.99 -9.37 -0.16
C SER A 2 22.98 -7.85 -0.37
N VAL A 3 23.69 -7.41 -1.42
CA VAL A 3 23.92 -6.02 -1.88
C VAL A 3 22.62 -5.21 -2.05
N LEU A 4 21.46 -5.87 -2.05
CA LEU A 4 20.13 -5.25 -2.15
C LEU A 4 19.64 -4.59 -0.86
N LYS A 5 20.16 -4.96 0.34
CA LYS A 5 19.76 -4.32 1.60
C LYS A 5 20.25 -2.87 1.71
N ASP A 6 21.35 -2.54 1.04
CA ASP A 6 22.00 -1.21 1.12
C ASP A 6 21.42 -0.16 0.15
N LYS A 7 20.41 -0.51 -0.68
CA LYS A 7 19.84 0.40 -1.69
C LYS A 7 18.42 0.90 -1.39
N ARG A 8 17.88 0.68 -0.19
CA ARG A 8 16.58 1.27 0.21
C ARG A 8 16.76 2.15 1.43
N THR A 9 16.20 3.35 1.34
CA THR A 9 15.97 4.27 2.44
C THR A 9 15.00 3.63 3.44
N THR A 10 15.49 2.71 4.28
CA THR A 10 14.70 2.23 5.42
C THR A 10 14.59 3.38 6.40
N SER A 11 13.38 3.93 6.54
CA SER A 11 13.09 4.97 7.51
C SER A 11 13.21 4.41 8.92
N LYS A 12 13.57 5.25 9.89
CA LYS A 12 13.47 4.89 11.32
C LYS A 12 12.02 4.75 11.77
N ALA A 13 11.10 5.40 11.06
CA ALA A 13 9.68 5.33 11.32
C ALA A 13 9.08 4.10 10.64
N GLU A 14 8.44 3.23 11.41
CA GLU A 14 7.89 1.97 10.91
C GLU A 14 6.73 2.20 9.93
N TYR A 15 5.81 3.12 10.23
CA TYR A 15 4.67 3.44 9.36
C TYR A 15 5.11 3.85 7.94
N VAL A 16 6.19 4.64 7.84
CA VAL A 16 6.79 4.98 6.55
C VAL A 16 7.25 3.75 5.78
N ASN A 17 7.86 2.78 6.45
CA ASN A 17 8.33 1.55 5.79
C ASN A 17 7.16 0.65 5.35
N VAL A 18 6.08 0.60 6.13
CA VAL A 18 4.88 -0.19 5.80
C VAL A 18 4.12 0.48 4.66
N ALA A 19 3.94 1.80 4.67
CA ALA A 19 3.37 2.55 3.54
C ALA A 19 4.13 2.31 2.22
N ASN A 20 5.47 2.31 2.27
CA ASN A 20 6.32 1.95 1.12
C ASN A 20 6.06 0.51 0.64
N GLN A 21 5.88 -0.44 1.56
CA GLN A 21 5.56 -1.83 1.20
C GLN A 21 4.18 -1.97 0.58
N ILE A 22 3.17 -1.25 1.10
CA ILE A 22 1.82 -1.17 0.53
C ILE A 22 1.89 -0.69 -0.91
N TYR A 23 2.65 0.37 -1.20
CA TYR A 23 2.81 0.87 -2.56
C TYR A 23 3.40 -0.19 -3.50
N VAL A 24 4.52 -0.81 -3.12
CA VAL A 24 5.18 -1.84 -3.95
C VAL A 24 4.27 -3.05 -4.18
N LYS A 25 3.62 -3.57 -3.12
CA LYS A 25 2.69 -4.70 -3.25
C LYS A 25 1.44 -4.33 -4.05
N THR A 26 0.95 -3.10 -3.94
CA THR A 26 -0.16 -2.60 -4.76
C THR A 26 0.20 -2.61 -6.24
N VAL A 27 1.39 -2.10 -6.60
CA VAL A 27 1.84 -2.12 -8.00
C VAL A 27 2.00 -3.55 -8.53
N ASP A 28 2.56 -4.48 -7.74
CA ASP A 28 2.64 -5.90 -8.14
C ASP A 28 1.24 -6.54 -8.29
N PHE A 29 0.30 -6.23 -7.39
CA PHE A 29 -1.09 -6.71 -7.50
C PHE A 29 -1.78 -6.17 -8.76
N LEU A 30 -1.64 -4.87 -9.03
CA LEU A 30 -2.20 -4.24 -10.22
C LEU A 30 -1.57 -4.74 -11.52
N SER A 31 -0.32 -5.23 -11.48
CA SER A 31 0.32 -5.87 -12.65
C SER A 31 -0.39 -7.14 -13.13
N ARG A 32 -1.19 -7.76 -12.24
CA ARG A 32 -2.00 -8.95 -12.55
C ARG A 32 -3.28 -8.61 -13.31
N VAL A 33 -3.71 -7.34 -13.27
CA VAL A 33 -4.91 -6.87 -13.95
C VAL A 33 -4.67 -6.85 -15.46
N SER A 34 -5.63 -7.40 -16.23
CA SER A 34 -5.51 -7.41 -17.68
C SER A 34 -5.39 -5.98 -18.26
N PRO A 35 -4.73 -5.79 -19.42
CA PRO A 35 -4.54 -4.46 -20.02
C PRO A 35 -5.85 -3.69 -20.26
N ARG A 36 -6.97 -4.39 -20.44
CA ARG A 36 -8.29 -3.79 -20.62
C ARG A 36 -8.76 -3.07 -19.35
N TYR A 37 -8.67 -3.74 -18.21
CA TYR A 37 -9.11 -3.18 -16.92
C TYR A 37 -8.06 -2.25 -16.32
N SER A 38 -6.77 -2.52 -16.55
CA SER A 38 -5.67 -1.70 -16.03
C SER A 38 -5.82 -0.23 -16.41
N ARG A 39 -6.20 0.08 -17.66
CA ARG A 39 -6.44 1.46 -18.12
C ARG A 39 -7.59 2.18 -17.39
N LEU A 40 -8.51 1.43 -16.78
CA LEU A 40 -9.70 1.97 -16.12
C LEU A 40 -9.50 2.15 -14.62
N ILE A 41 -8.69 1.30 -13.98
CA ILE A 41 -8.62 1.24 -12.51
C ILE A 41 -7.20 1.30 -11.94
N ALA A 42 -6.17 0.86 -12.68
CA ALA A 42 -4.85 0.69 -12.09
C ALA A 42 -4.16 2.02 -11.80
N ALA A 43 -4.27 3.02 -12.69
CA ALA A 43 -3.65 4.32 -12.49
C ALA A 43 -4.15 5.01 -11.21
N ASP A 44 -5.47 5.13 -11.04
CA ASP A 44 -6.07 5.76 -9.86
C ASP A 44 -5.78 4.98 -8.57
N THR A 45 -5.74 3.64 -8.65
CA THR A 45 -5.46 2.79 -7.48
C THR A 45 -3.99 2.90 -7.06
N ALA A 46 -3.07 2.90 -8.04
CA ALA A 46 -1.65 3.13 -7.78
C ALA A 46 -1.40 4.55 -7.24
N HIS A 47 -2.15 5.54 -7.73
CA HIS A 47 -2.07 6.92 -7.24
C HIS A 47 -2.46 7.02 -5.76
N LEU A 48 -3.56 6.37 -5.34
CA LEU A 48 -3.94 6.31 -3.92
C LEU A 48 -2.84 5.69 -3.06
N ALA A 49 -2.25 4.58 -3.50
CA ALA A 49 -1.13 3.98 -2.77
C ALA A 49 0.11 4.88 -2.71
N GLY A 50 0.37 5.66 -3.77
CA GLY A 50 1.39 6.70 -3.79
C GLY A 50 1.10 7.79 -2.76
N GLN A 51 -0.15 8.28 -2.69
CA GLN A 51 -0.56 9.30 -1.71
C GLN A 51 -0.40 8.85 -0.26
N VAL A 52 -0.67 7.58 0.06
CA VAL A 52 -0.40 7.01 1.39
C VAL A 52 1.09 7.11 1.74
N MET A 53 1.95 6.69 0.82
CA MET A 53 3.41 6.71 0.98
C MET A 53 3.95 8.14 1.08
N ASP A 54 3.52 9.04 0.20
CA ASP A 54 3.99 10.42 0.13
C ASP A 54 3.63 11.18 1.42
N HIS A 55 2.36 11.13 1.85
CA HIS A 55 1.94 11.80 3.08
C HIS A 55 2.57 11.20 4.34
N ALA A 56 2.83 9.88 4.37
CA ALA A 56 3.58 9.27 5.46
C ALA A 56 5.01 9.82 5.54
N GLU A 57 5.72 9.96 4.41
CA GLU A 57 7.06 10.57 4.38
C GLU A 57 7.03 12.06 4.71
N GLU A 58 6.09 12.83 4.15
CA GLU A 58 5.93 14.26 4.44
C GLU A 58 5.71 14.50 5.93
N ALA A 59 4.79 13.75 6.55
CA ALA A 59 4.54 13.83 7.99
C ALA A 59 5.81 13.50 8.80
N ASN A 60 6.57 12.50 8.37
CA ASN A 60 7.82 12.09 9.03
C ASN A 60 8.92 13.16 8.97
N LYS A 61 8.96 13.96 7.90
CA LYS A 61 9.94 15.05 7.75
C LYS A 61 9.62 16.28 8.59
N ILE A 62 8.38 16.44 9.04
CA ILE A 62 7.99 17.60 9.84
C ILE A 62 8.33 17.36 11.32
N TYR A 63 9.38 18.00 11.81
CA TYR A 63 9.63 18.06 13.25
C TYR A 63 8.58 18.95 13.96
N PRO A 64 7.87 18.46 15.00
CA PRO A 64 6.77 19.17 15.65
C PRO A 64 7.25 20.21 16.69
N SER A 65 7.92 21.28 16.26
CA SER A 65 8.47 22.31 17.16
C SER A 65 7.48 23.39 17.59
N ASP A 66 6.48 23.68 16.78
CA ASP A 66 5.48 24.73 17.02
C ASP A 66 4.09 24.23 16.62
N GLN A 67 3.05 25.01 16.95
CA GLN A 67 1.66 24.63 16.72
C GLN A 67 1.35 24.42 15.23
N LEU A 68 1.86 25.29 14.35
CA LEU A 68 1.66 25.20 12.91
C LEU A 68 2.23 23.88 12.36
N ARG A 69 3.46 23.53 12.76
CA ARG A 69 4.10 22.28 12.33
C ARG A 69 3.42 21.05 12.91
N LYS A 70 2.94 21.12 14.16
CA LYS A 70 2.13 20.05 14.77
C LYS A 70 0.84 19.83 13.97
N ASP A 71 0.15 20.90 13.60
CA ASP A 71 -1.10 20.82 12.85
C ASP A 71 -0.89 20.33 11.41
N LEU A 72 0.15 20.80 10.73
CA LEU A 72 0.51 20.35 9.38
C LEU A 72 0.93 18.86 9.36
N ARG A 73 1.72 18.42 10.35
CA ARG A 73 2.06 17.00 10.46
C ARG A 73 0.83 16.14 10.70
N LYS A 74 -0.10 16.62 11.53
CA LYS A 74 -1.37 15.94 11.80
C LYS A 74 -2.25 15.87 10.56
N SER A 75 -2.29 16.91 9.72
CA SER A 75 -3.07 16.87 8.48
C SER A 75 -2.56 15.79 7.54
N HIS A 76 -1.24 15.69 7.33
CA HIS A 76 -0.67 14.61 6.51
C HIS A 76 -0.96 13.21 7.06
N HIS A 77 -0.91 13.01 8.38
CA HIS A 77 -1.31 11.71 8.96
C HIS A 77 -2.79 11.39 8.72
N LEU A 78 -3.67 12.40 8.77
CA LEU A 78 -5.09 12.23 8.46
C LEU A 78 -5.32 11.94 6.98
N GLU A 79 -4.61 12.63 6.09
CA GLU A 79 -4.65 12.40 4.65
C GLU A 79 -4.17 10.98 4.32
N ALA A 80 -3.02 10.56 4.85
CA ALA A 80 -2.51 9.21 4.69
C ALA A 80 -3.55 8.15 5.12
N MET A 81 -4.22 8.36 6.25
CA MET A 81 -5.25 7.43 6.74
C MET A 81 -6.50 7.43 5.87
N ALA A 82 -6.92 8.58 5.34
CA ALA A 82 -8.05 8.68 4.42
C ALA A 82 -7.75 7.98 3.07
N HIS A 83 -6.56 8.22 2.52
CA HIS A 83 -6.11 7.58 1.27
C HIS A 83 -5.92 6.07 1.45
N LEU A 84 -5.44 5.62 2.61
CA LEU A 84 -5.29 4.21 2.93
C LEU A 84 -6.64 3.49 2.95
N SER A 85 -7.67 4.10 3.55
CA SER A 85 -9.03 3.57 3.53
C SER A 85 -9.63 3.54 2.12
N ALA A 86 -9.40 4.59 1.32
CA ALA A 86 -9.85 4.62 -0.07
C ALA A 86 -9.14 3.57 -0.94
N LEU A 87 -7.85 3.33 -0.69
CA LEU A 87 -7.05 2.31 -1.36
C LEU A 87 -7.61 0.90 -1.08
N ASP A 88 -7.94 0.57 0.15
CA ASP A 88 -8.51 -0.73 0.53
C ASP A 88 -9.78 -1.07 -0.27
N VAL A 89 -10.69 -0.10 -0.39
CA VAL A 89 -11.90 -0.24 -1.21
C VAL A 89 -11.55 -0.48 -2.69
N ARG A 90 -10.56 0.25 -3.23
CA ARG A 90 -10.15 0.09 -4.64
C ARG A 90 -9.46 -1.23 -4.90
N LEU A 91 -8.64 -1.72 -3.97
CA LEU A 91 -8.00 -3.02 -4.05
C LEU A 91 -9.03 -4.15 -3.99
N SER A 92 -10.07 -4.01 -3.17
CA SER A 92 -11.20 -4.93 -3.13
C SER A 92 -11.90 -5.06 -4.50
N HIS A 93 -12.13 -3.95 -5.20
CA HIS A 93 -12.66 -3.99 -6.57
C HIS A 93 -11.69 -4.64 -7.57
N CYS A 94 -10.40 -4.37 -7.46
CA CYS A 94 -9.38 -5.01 -8.30
C CYS A 94 -9.36 -6.53 -8.08
N TYR A 95 -9.46 -6.97 -6.83
CA TYR A 95 -9.59 -8.39 -6.48
C TYR A 95 -10.82 -9.02 -7.13
N GLN A 96 -12.00 -8.41 -7.00
CA GLN A 96 -13.23 -8.93 -7.61
C GLN A 96 -13.10 -9.11 -9.14
N ILE A 97 -12.44 -8.16 -9.82
CA ILE A 97 -12.18 -8.26 -11.26
C ILE A 97 -11.25 -9.42 -11.60
N LEU A 98 -10.19 -9.62 -10.81
CA LEU A 98 -9.25 -10.72 -10.98
C LEU A 98 -9.91 -12.08 -10.67
N TYR A 99 -10.80 -12.11 -9.67
CA TYR A 99 -11.54 -13.30 -9.24
C TYR A 99 -12.44 -13.85 -10.35
N CYS A 100 -12.94 -13.01 -11.26
CA CYS A 100 -13.72 -13.49 -12.40
C CYS A 100 -12.92 -14.39 -13.35
N ASN A 101 -11.59 -14.26 -13.41
CA ASN A 101 -10.71 -15.09 -14.23
C ASN A 101 -9.27 -15.14 -13.68
N PRO A 102 -9.03 -15.86 -12.59
CA PRO A 102 -7.73 -15.86 -11.92
C PRO A 102 -6.64 -16.53 -12.78
N GLN A 103 -6.97 -17.55 -13.58
CA GLN A 103 -5.99 -18.18 -14.50
C GLN A 103 -5.42 -17.20 -15.52
N GLY A 104 -6.17 -16.15 -15.88
CA GLY A 104 -5.70 -15.12 -16.80
C GLY A 104 -4.66 -14.18 -16.21
N ALA A 105 -4.48 -14.18 -14.89
CA ALA A 105 -3.64 -13.24 -14.16
C ALA A 105 -2.21 -13.74 -13.90
N PHE A 106 -1.97 -15.04 -14.04
CA PHE A 106 -0.71 -15.67 -13.67
C PHE A 106 -0.19 -16.62 -14.73
N THR A 107 1.12 -16.54 -14.99
CA THR A 107 1.85 -17.47 -15.85
C THR A 107 2.98 -18.13 -15.06
N ASP A 108 3.37 -19.34 -15.48
CA ASP A 108 4.58 -20.01 -15.03
C ASP A 108 5.84 -19.34 -15.62
N GLY A 109 7.02 -19.81 -15.22
CA GLY A 109 8.29 -19.31 -15.75
C GLY A 109 8.54 -19.60 -17.24
N LYS A 110 7.66 -20.37 -17.88
CA LYS A 110 7.68 -20.69 -19.32
C LYS A 110 6.59 -19.92 -20.10
N GLY A 111 5.79 -19.09 -19.42
CA GLY A 111 4.71 -18.30 -20.02
C GLY A 111 3.36 -19.01 -20.14
N HIS A 112 3.21 -20.23 -19.63
CA HIS A 112 1.92 -20.94 -19.63
C HIS A 112 1.05 -20.47 -18.47
N LYS A 113 -0.28 -20.47 -18.66
CA LYS A 113 -1.22 -20.16 -17.57
C LYS A 113 -1.10 -21.18 -16.45
N VAL A 114 -1.11 -20.70 -15.21
CA VAL A 114 -1.15 -21.60 -14.04
C VAL A 114 -2.54 -22.24 -13.89
N PRO A 115 -2.65 -23.42 -13.25
CA PRO A 115 -3.94 -24.05 -12.94
C PRO A 115 -4.87 -23.14 -12.14
N ALA A 116 -6.20 -23.32 -12.28
CA ALA A 116 -7.18 -22.40 -11.70
C ALA A 116 -7.11 -22.34 -10.18
N LYS A 117 -6.96 -23.50 -9.54
CA LYS A 117 -6.82 -23.59 -8.09
C LYS A 117 -5.58 -22.84 -7.59
N GLU A 118 -4.45 -23.03 -8.27
CA GLU A 118 -3.20 -22.34 -7.92
C GLU A 118 -3.28 -20.84 -8.18
N ALA A 119 -3.90 -20.41 -9.28
CA ALA A 119 -4.13 -19.00 -9.58
C ALA A 119 -4.98 -18.32 -8.49
N MET A 120 -6.02 -19.01 -8.04
CA MET A 120 -6.94 -18.57 -7.00
C MET A 120 -6.22 -18.42 -5.66
N GLU A 121 -5.48 -19.45 -5.23
CA GLU A 121 -4.68 -19.41 -3.99
C GLU A 121 -3.64 -18.28 -4.01
N ARG A 122 -2.95 -18.07 -5.14
CA ARG A 122 -2.00 -16.96 -5.30
C ARG A 122 -2.69 -15.61 -5.17
N LEU A 123 -3.85 -15.44 -5.80
CA LEU A 123 -4.62 -14.20 -5.73
C LEU A 123 -5.08 -13.89 -4.31
N ASP A 124 -5.61 -14.90 -3.61
CA ASP A 124 -6.07 -14.78 -2.22
C ASP A 124 -4.91 -14.40 -1.28
N ASN A 125 -3.77 -15.05 -1.43
CA ASN A 125 -2.57 -14.73 -0.64
C ASN A 125 -2.09 -13.29 -0.89
N MET A 126 -2.07 -12.83 -2.15
CA MET A 126 -1.69 -11.45 -2.46
C MET A 126 -2.68 -10.43 -1.85
N SER A 127 -3.98 -10.74 -1.90
CA SER A 127 -5.02 -9.88 -1.32
C SER A 127 -4.94 -9.84 0.20
N GLN A 128 -4.74 -10.99 0.84
CA GLN A 128 -4.59 -11.10 2.30
C GLN A 128 -3.35 -10.34 2.77
N ASP A 129 -2.21 -10.55 2.10
CA ASP A 129 -0.96 -9.84 2.37
C ASP A 129 -1.10 -8.31 2.32
N LEU A 130 -1.88 -7.80 1.37
CA LEU A 130 -2.18 -6.37 1.25
C LEU A 130 -3.10 -5.91 2.37
N GLY A 131 -4.16 -6.67 2.67
CA GLY A 131 -5.08 -6.37 3.76
C GLY A 131 -4.38 -6.31 5.13
N ASP A 132 -3.46 -7.25 5.39
CA ASP A 132 -2.68 -7.29 6.62
C ASP A 132 -1.77 -6.06 6.76
N LEU A 133 -1.10 -5.65 5.66
CA LEU A 133 -0.30 -4.43 5.64
C LEU A 133 -1.15 -3.17 5.83
N ILE A 134 -2.34 -3.10 5.23
CA ILE A 134 -3.26 -1.96 5.38
C ILE A 134 -3.72 -1.84 6.83
N ASN A 135 -4.09 -2.95 7.46
CA ASN A 135 -4.47 -2.96 8.89
C ASN A 135 -3.30 -2.53 9.78
N GLN A 136 -2.11 -3.07 9.53
CA GLN A 136 -0.90 -2.70 10.24
C GLN A 136 -0.61 -1.20 10.12
N GLU A 137 -0.69 -0.64 8.90
CA GLU A 137 -0.42 0.78 8.67
C GLU A 137 -1.45 1.67 9.37
N ALA A 138 -2.72 1.29 9.34
CA ALA A 138 -3.77 2.04 10.03
C ALA A 138 -3.51 2.11 11.54
N ASP A 139 -3.05 1.01 12.15
CA ASP A 139 -2.72 0.97 13.57
C ASP A 139 -1.45 1.77 13.89
N LEU A 140 -0.43 1.71 13.04
CA LEU A 140 0.78 2.51 13.19
C LEU A 140 0.48 4.01 13.08
N LEU A 141 -0.30 4.44 12.08
CA LEU A 141 -0.72 5.84 11.90
C LEU A 141 -1.51 6.34 13.11
N LYS A 142 -2.48 5.56 13.60
CA LYS A 142 -3.21 5.90 14.85
C LYS A 142 -2.26 6.05 16.03
N GLY A 143 -1.34 5.10 16.22
CA GLY A 143 -0.37 5.13 17.32
C GLY A 143 0.55 6.36 17.28
N VAL A 144 1.01 6.75 16.09
CA VAL A 144 1.81 7.97 15.91
C VAL A 144 0.99 9.22 16.22
N MET A 145 -0.24 9.31 15.71
CA MET A 145 -1.13 10.44 15.99
C MET A 145 -1.46 10.57 17.48
N GLU A 146 -1.65 9.46 18.20
CA GLU A 146 -1.85 9.47 19.64
C GLU A 146 -0.60 9.89 20.41
N SER A 147 0.59 9.44 19.97
CA SER A 147 1.87 9.87 20.53
C SER A 147 2.06 11.37 20.38
N ASP A 148 1.74 11.92 19.21
CA ASP A 148 1.88 13.35 18.92
C ASP A 148 0.94 14.20 19.77
N LYS A 149 -0.30 13.75 20.01
CA LYS A 149 -1.23 14.43 20.93
C LYS A 149 -0.69 14.53 22.36
N LYS A 150 0.12 13.56 22.79
CA LYS A 150 0.70 13.53 24.16
C LYS A 150 1.97 14.39 24.28
N ARG A 151 2.60 14.80 23.18
CA ARG A 151 3.80 15.65 23.19
C ARG A 151 3.41 17.12 23.41
N LYS A 152 3.57 17.57 24.67
CA LYS A 152 3.46 18.98 25.07
C LYS A 152 4.44 19.84 24.29
#